data_AF-A0A2Z2MKN8-F1
#
_entry.id   AF-A0A2Z2MKN8-F1
#
_cell.length_a   1.000
_cell.length_b   1.000
_cell.length_c   1.000
_cell.angle_alpha   90.00
_cell.angle_beta   90.00
_cell.angle_gamma   90.00
#
_symmetry.space_group_name_H-M   'P 1'
#
loop_
_entity.id
_entity.type
_entity.pdbx_description
1 polymer ?
#
loop_
_entity_poly.entity_id
_entity_poly.type
_entity_poly.pdbx_seq_one_letter_code
_entity_poly.pdbx_strand_id
1 'polypeptide(L)'
;MGYLFDMLRGEYENLDVKEVYSAKLGDTDVEILEVSSGDEKFVAMFQSVPVKEDLYKWSIIITSAHNTRTIKGMDSLDGIKLALKSSIDAMVAGMRGE
;
A
#
# COMPACT_ATOMS: atom_id res chain seq x y z
N MET A 1 -4.60 2.11 -11.74
CA MET A 1 -5.38 2.10 -10.48
C MET A 1 -5.64 0.66 -10.09
N GLY A 2 -5.65 0.38 -8.79
CA GLY A 2 -5.69 -0.95 -8.19
C GLY A 2 -4.32 -1.54 -7.84
N TYR A 3 -3.22 -0.77 -7.95
CA TYR A 3 -1.87 -1.32 -7.83
C TYR A 3 -1.59 -1.90 -6.44
N LEU A 4 -1.95 -1.16 -5.38
CA LEU A 4 -1.73 -1.64 -4.01
C LEU A 4 -2.69 -2.80 -3.70
N PHE A 5 -3.92 -2.74 -4.23
CA PHE A 5 -4.94 -3.76 -4.03
C PHE A 5 -4.51 -5.09 -4.65
N ASP A 6 -4.14 -5.07 -5.93
CA ASP A 6 -3.71 -6.26 -6.68
C ASP A 6 -2.46 -6.89 -6.08
N MET A 7 -1.50 -6.07 -5.65
CA MET A 7 -0.29 -6.54 -4.99
C MET A 7 -0.62 -7.24 -3.66
N LEU A 8 -1.47 -6.65 -2.81
CA LEU A 8 -1.84 -7.25 -1.52
C LEU A 8 -2.63 -8.54 -1.70
N ARG A 9 -3.61 -8.55 -2.60
CA ARG A 9 -4.44 -9.73 -2.84
C ARG A 9 -3.68 -10.87 -3.51
N GLY A 10 -2.74 -10.54 -4.40
CA GLY A 10 -1.94 -11.51 -5.13
C GLY A 10 -0.83 -12.15 -4.29
N GLU A 11 -0.24 -11.42 -3.34
CA GLU A 11 0.90 -11.91 -2.56
C GLU A 11 0.52 -12.45 -1.17
N TYR A 12 -0.64 -12.08 -0.62
CA TYR A 12 -1.04 -12.47 0.73
C TYR A 12 -2.46 -13.09 0.76
N GLU A 13 -2.53 -14.41 0.54
CA GLU A 13 -3.80 -15.17 0.49
C GLU A 13 -4.64 -15.08 1.78
N ASN A 14 -3.99 -14.80 2.92
CA ASN A 14 -4.63 -14.78 4.23
C ASN A 14 -5.12 -13.39 4.66
N LEU A 15 -4.94 -12.36 3.83
CA LEU A 15 -5.39 -11.00 4.13
C LEU A 15 -6.76 -10.77 3.49
N ASP A 16 -7.70 -10.25 4.28
CA ASP A 16 -8.90 -9.64 3.73
C ASP A 16 -8.57 -8.19 3.37
N VAL A 17 -8.62 -7.89 2.08
CA VAL A 17 -8.26 -6.59 1.52
C VAL A 17 -9.52 -5.99 0.91
N LYS A 18 -9.93 -4.84 1.43
CA LYS A 18 -11.10 -4.10 0.98
C LYS A 18 -10.67 -2.74 0.44
N GLU A 19 -11.03 -2.47 -0.81
CA GLU A 19 -10.90 -1.13 -1.37
C GLU A 19 -11.94 -0.20 -0.72
N VAL A 20 -11.47 0.88 -0.10
CA VAL A 20 -12.32 1.92 0.52
C VAL A 20 -12.53 3.07 -0.45
N TYR A 21 -11.47 3.45 -1.17
CA TYR A 21 -11.50 4.54 -2.13
C TYR A 21 -10.41 4.33 -3.18
N SER A 22 -10.74 4.55 -4.44
CA SER A 22 -9.78 4.53 -5.55
C SER A 22 -10.21 5.59 -6.55
N ALA A 23 -9.33 6.56 -6.82
CA ALA A 23 -9.62 7.62 -7.75
C ALA A 23 -8.36 8.27 -8.28
N LYS A 24 -8.50 8.93 -9.43
CA LYS A 24 -7.50 9.82 -9.99
C LYS A 24 -7.85 11.28 -9.68
N LEU A 25 -6.98 11.97 -8.95
CA LEU A 25 -7.09 13.38 -8.59
C LEU A 25 -6.09 14.21 -9.40
N GLY A 26 -6.53 14.74 -10.54
CA GLY A 26 -5.64 15.35 -11.53
C GLY A 26 -4.70 14.29 -12.12
N ASP A 27 -3.39 14.45 -11.92
CA ASP A 27 -2.40 13.45 -12.31
C ASP A 27 -2.06 12.45 -11.18
N THR A 28 -2.65 12.61 -10.00
CA THR A 28 -2.36 11.75 -8.84
C THR A 28 -3.33 10.58 -8.79
N ASP A 29 -2.82 9.35 -8.89
CA ASP A 29 -3.58 8.16 -8.52
C ASP A 29 -3.58 8.03 -6.99
N VAL A 30 -4.76 7.80 -6.41
CA VAL A 30 -4.95 7.63 -4.97
C VAL A 30 -5.74 6.36 -4.72
N GLU A 31 -5.23 5.51 -3.83
CA GLU A 31 -5.83 4.26 -3.39
C GLU A 31 -5.85 4.23 -1.87
N ILE A 32 -7.00 3.95 -1.27
CA ILE A 32 -7.17 3.72 0.17
C ILE A 32 -7.76 2.33 0.34
N LEU A 33 -7.00 1.49 1.03
CA LEU A 33 -7.36 0.12 1.31
C LEU A 33 -7.46 -0.09 2.81
N GLU A 34 -8.40 -0.93 3.18
CA GLU A 34 -8.54 -1.49 4.49
C GLU A 34 -8.08 -2.95 4.44
N VAL A 35 -7.18 -3.33 5.35
CA VAL A 35 -6.58 -4.66 5.38
C VAL A 35 -6.77 -5.26 6.75
N SER A 36 -7.23 -6.50 6.80
CA SER A 36 -7.47 -7.24 8.04
C SER A 36 -6.93 -8.67 7.98
N SER A 37 -6.53 -9.16 9.14
CA SER A 37 -6.12 -10.55 9.39
C SER A 37 -6.58 -10.95 10.79
N GLY A 38 -7.67 -11.73 10.88
CA GLY A 38 -8.32 -12.00 12.16
C GLY A 38 -8.88 -10.72 12.79
N ASP A 39 -8.53 -10.47 14.05
CA ASP A 39 -8.97 -9.28 14.81
C ASP A 39 -8.10 -8.03 14.56
N GLU A 40 -6.99 -8.19 13.83
CA GLU A 40 -6.06 -7.11 13.51
C GLU A 40 -6.41 -6.40 12.20
N LYS A 41 -6.20 -5.09 12.19
CA LYS A 41 -6.60 -4.23 11.07
C LYS A 41 -5.69 -3.03 10.88
N PHE A 42 -5.46 -2.66 9.63
CA PHE A 42 -4.82 -1.41 9.25
C PHE A 42 -5.46 -0.79 8.01
N VAL A 43 -5.20 0.49 7.81
CA VAL A 43 -5.56 1.24 6.60
C VAL A 43 -4.27 1.63 5.89
N ALA A 44 -4.22 1.43 4.59
CA ALA A 44 -3.14 1.88 3.74
C ALA A 44 -3.66 2.87 2.69
N MET A 45 -3.03 4.04 2.64
CA MET A 45 -3.28 5.06 1.62
C MET A 45 -2.06 5.16 0.73
N PHE A 46 -2.16 4.72 -0.51
CA PHE A 46 -1.14 4.85 -1.54
C PHE A 46 -1.48 5.99 -2.48
N GLN A 47 -0.45 6.74 -2.85
CA GLN A 47 -0.55 7.80 -3.84
C GLN A 47 0.63 7.71 -4.80
N SER A 48 0.38 7.92 -6.09
CA SER A 48 1.41 8.01 -7.10
C SER A 48 1.11 9.10 -8.13
N VAL A 49 2.17 9.72 -8.64
CA VAL A 49 2.11 10.75 -9.69
C VAL A 49 3.14 10.37 -10.75
N PRO A 50 2.76 10.20 -12.03
CA PRO A 50 3.72 9.99 -13.10
C PRO A 50 4.56 11.25 -13.30
N VAL A 51 5.89 11.08 -13.37
CA VAL A 51 6.85 12.20 -13.54
C VAL A 51 7.41 12.21 -14.96
N LYS A 52 7.73 11.03 -15.50
CA LYS A 52 8.18 10.78 -16.88
C LYS A 52 7.97 9.31 -17.20
N GLU A 53 8.31 8.88 -18.42
CA GLU A 53 8.21 7.46 -18.82
C GLU A 53 8.78 6.54 -17.74
N ASP A 54 7.91 5.66 -17.24
CA ASP A 54 8.19 4.63 -16.23
C ASP A 54 8.82 5.16 -14.91
N LEU A 55 8.55 6.41 -14.52
CA LEU A 55 8.99 6.96 -13.25
C LEU A 55 7.84 7.66 -12.53
N TYR A 56 7.61 7.27 -11.28
CA TYR A 56 6.52 7.75 -10.46
C TYR A 56 7.04 8.31 -9.16
N LYS A 57 6.57 9.49 -8.77
CA LYS A 57 6.69 9.97 -7.39
C LYS A 57 5.56 9.35 -6.59
N TRP A 58 5.88 8.72 -5.47
CA TRP A 58 4.90 7.94 -4.72
C TRP A 58 5.04 8.13 -3.22
N SER A 59 3.95 7.85 -2.50
CA SER A 59 3.95 7.72 -1.06
C SER A 59 2.90 6.72 -0.60
N ILE A 60 3.18 6.06 0.51
CA ILE A 60 2.22 5.23 1.23
C ILE A 60 2.18 5.66 2.69
N ILE A 61 0.97 5.74 3.23
CA ILE A 61 0.71 5.88 4.66
C ILE A 61 0.03 4.59 5.10
N ILE A 62 0.60 3.91 6.08
CA ILE A 62 0.03 2.70 6.67
C ILE A 62 -0.24 2.99 8.14
N THR A 63 -1.49 2.85 8.57
CA THR A 63 -1.97 3.18 9.91
C THR A 63 -2.69 1.98 10.51
N SER A 64 -2.25 1.52 11.68
CA SER A 64 -2.97 0.61 12.56
C SER A 64 -3.36 1.32 13.87
N ALA A 65 -4.03 0.61 14.78
CA ALA A 65 -4.38 1.16 16.10
C ALA A 65 -3.17 1.58 16.96
N HIS A 66 -2.00 1.00 16.70
CA HIS A 66 -0.80 1.17 17.54
C HIS A 66 0.36 1.86 16.85
N ASN A 67 0.33 1.98 15.51
CA ASN A 67 1.44 2.54 14.76
C ASN A 67 0.98 3.22 13.46
N THR A 68 1.72 4.23 13.04
CA THR A 68 1.57 4.84 11.72
C THR A 68 2.94 4.99 11.07
N ARG A 69 3.07 4.50 9.84
CA ARG A 69 4.29 4.60 9.06
C ARG A 69 4.00 5.32 7.75
N THR A 70 4.91 6.21 7.36
CA THR A 70 4.86 6.89 6.06
C THR A 70 6.14 6.61 5.30
N ILE A 71 6.01 6.26 4.03
CA ILE A 71 7.13 6.02 3.12
C ILE A 71 6.85 6.78 1.85
N LYS A 72 7.89 7.33 1.25
CA LYS A 72 7.81 8.04 -0.01
C LYS A 72 9.07 7.80 -0.82
N GLY A 73 8.93 7.89 -2.13
CA GLY A 73 10.04 7.67 -3.03
C GLY A 73 9.74 8.19 -4.42
N MET A 74 10.69 7.91 -5.30
CA MET A 74 10.54 8.13 -6.72
C MET A 74 11.23 6.96 -7.43
N ASP A 75 10.43 6.12 -8.09
CA ASP A 75 10.91 4.88 -8.67
C ASP A 75 9.99 4.43 -9.82
N SER A 76 10.40 3.39 -10.56
CA SER A 76 9.50 2.71 -11.49
C SER A 76 8.43 1.93 -10.73
N LEU A 77 7.39 1.44 -11.43
CA LEU A 77 6.35 0.63 -10.78
C LEU A 77 6.93 -0.65 -10.14
N ASP A 78 7.95 -1.24 -10.75
CA ASP A 78 8.62 -2.41 -10.19
C ASP A 78 9.45 -2.06 -8.95
N GLY A 79 10.14 -0.93 -8.97
CA GLY A 79 10.89 -0.43 -7.81
C GLY A 79 9.97 -0.07 -6.64
N ILE A 80 8.82 0.55 -6.92
CA ILE A 80 7.76 0.77 -5.93
C ILE A 80 7.32 -0.55 -5.31
N LYS A 81 7.13 -1.59 -6.13
CA LYS A 81 6.63 -2.90 -5.67
C LYS A 81 7.56 -3.48 -4.63
N LEU A 82 8.85 -3.48 -4.95
CA LEU A 82 9.90 -3.99 -4.08
C LEU A 82 10.00 -3.18 -2.78
N ALA A 83 9.91 -1.85 -2.87
CA ALA A 83 9.97 -0.97 -1.69
C ALA A 83 8.76 -1.14 -0.76
N LEU A 84 7.57 -1.31 -1.33
CA LEU A 84 6.34 -1.53 -0.57
C LEU A 84 6.32 -2.90 0.10
N LYS A 85 6.79 -3.95 -0.61
CA LYS A 85 6.79 -5.33 -0.10
C LYS A 85 7.45 -5.46 1.27
N SER A 86 8.70 -4.97 1.41
CA SER A 86 9.41 -5.02 2.70
C SER A 86 8.66 -4.30 3.82
N SER A 87 7.96 -3.22 3.50
CA SER A 87 7.25 -2.40 4.48
C SER A 87 5.93 -3.01 4.90
N ILE A 88 5.23 -3.66 3.96
CA ILE A 88 3.99 -4.39 4.20
C ILE A 88 4.27 -5.69 4.92
N ASP A 89 5.32 -6.43 4.54
CA ASP A 89 5.78 -7.63 5.23
C ASP A 89 6.03 -7.35 6.72
N ALA A 90 6.74 -6.27 7.04
CA ALA A 90 6.98 -5.87 8.43
C ALA A 90 5.68 -5.56 9.20
N MET A 91 4.68 -4.99 8.54
CA MET A 91 3.39 -4.68 9.17
C MET A 91 2.55 -5.94 9.35
N VAL A 92 2.48 -6.81 8.35
CA VAL A 92 1.77 -8.10 8.41
C VAL A 92 2.41 -9.03 9.44
N ALA A 93 3.73 -9.06 9.55
CA ALA A 93 4.43 -9.79 10.60
C ALA A 93 4.05 -9.27 11.99
N GLY A 94 4.02 -7.94 12.17
CA GLY A 94 3.53 -7.31 13.40
C GLY A 94 2.10 -7.70 13.77
N MET A 95 1.23 -7.95 12.78
CA MET A 95 -0.14 -8.42 13.01
C MET A 95 -0.25 -9.90 13.41
N ARG A 96 0.77 -10.70 13.10
CA ARG A 96 0.80 -12.14 13.41
C ARG A 96 1.33 -12.42 14.81
N GLY A 97 1.75 -11.39 15.55
CA GLY A 97 2.20 -11.52 16.94
C GLY A 97 3.56 -12.21 17.12
N GLU A 98 4.50 -12.00 16.19
CA GLU A 98 5.92 -12.39 16.34
C GLU A 98 6.81 -11.19 16.66
#